data_AF-A0A1C6B9V9-F1
#
_entry.id   AF-A0A1C6B9V9-F1
#
_cell.length_a   1.000
_cell.length_b   1.000
_cell.length_c   1.000
_cell.angle_alpha   90.00
_cell.angle_beta   90.00
_cell.angle_gamma   90.00
#
_symmetry.space_group_name_H-M   'P 1'
#
loop_
_entity.id
_entity.type
_entity.pdbx_description
1 polymer ?
#
loop_
_entity_poly.entity_id
_entity_poly.type
_entity_poly.pdbx_seq_one_letter_code
_entity_poly.pdbx_strand_id
1 'polypeptide(L)'
;MRISNQDWKRNSAVVAKEAEESFDALNTLTKEEIKWSIGAGLIGATADILFLGIPKKTSHGLEEGTWGNFVRKQVEKQFPEADMKKLANSNFCKVPYDAQDNRHTVIPVQGLSSYLHRQVSIGHDPVLGMFFGVRDILKGKMTTIDGGGRIVCQAIPGYEKRRGKNLFEAIAKQIVHMKSDATTAMGLPAPFMVLFNLFQFGSIGDADKTIAEIVQEMYVRGYDFIHFCSLSMPVMITEVIIRLTYAVERIKEGNSVSESIPILKPGEHSKLVTMLLIGHTVAVAVNAGKVYFTRDPMAINCNQWLAFGRYACKELKWLLNDKKKAKDIYIENYMIRQLAKPYEEVCRNFACAEKIVI
;
A
#
# COMPACT_ATOMS: atom_id res chain seq x y z
N MET A 1 -34.67 46.67 -15.66
CA MET A 1 -33.27 46.92 -16.12
C MET A 1 -32.96 45.91 -17.21
N ARG A 2 -32.77 46.31 -18.48
CA ARG A 2 -32.40 45.37 -19.57
C ARG A 2 -30.87 45.37 -19.68
N ILE A 3 -30.24 44.30 -19.22
CA ILE A 3 -28.81 44.05 -19.48
C ILE A 3 -28.68 43.69 -20.96
N SER A 4 -27.76 44.32 -21.69
CA SER A 4 -27.54 43.98 -23.10
C SER A 4 -26.94 42.58 -23.21
N ASN A 5 -27.21 41.87 -24.31
CA ASN A 5 -26.69 40.52 -24.55
C ASN A 5 -25.13 40.48 -24.57
N GLN A 6 -24.49 41.63 -24.84
CA GLN A 6 -23.04 41.79 -24.89
C GLN A 6 -22.45 42.03 -23.49
N ASP A 7 -23.13 42.82 -22.65
CA ASP A 7 -22.77 43.02 -21.24
C ASP A 7 -22.95 41.74 -20.43
N TRP A 8 -23.99 40.97 -20.73
CA TRP A 8 -24.20 39.65 -20.13
C TRP A 8 -23.03 38.70 -20.44
N LYS A 9 -22.66 38.57 -21.73
CA LYS A 9 -21.54 37.72 -22.16
C LYS A 9 -20.21 38.15 -21.52
N ARG A 10 -19.93 39.45 -21.48
CA ARG A 10 -18.72 40.00 -20.86
C ARG A 10 -18.67 39.70 -19.35
N ASN A 11 -19.78 39.93 -18.64
CA ASN A 11 -19.86 39.65 -17.21
C ASN A 11 -19.74 38.14 -16.92
N SER A 12 -20.38 37.28 -17.73
CA SER A 12 -20.26 35.83 -17.55
C SER A 12 -18.84 35.30 -17.80
N ALA A 13 -18.09 35.89 -18.73
CA ALA A 13 -16.69 35.52 -18.97
C ALA A 13 -15.77 35.93 -17.80
N VAL A 14 -16.02 37.09 -17.19
CA VAL A 14 -15.26 37.54 -16.00
C VAL A 14 -15.51 36.59 -14.83
N VAL A 15 -16.78 36.28 -14.53
CA VAL A 15 -17.12 35.39 -13.42
C VAL A 15 -16.62 33.97 -13.65
N ALA A 16 -16.65 33.47 -14.90
CA ALA A 16 -16.05 32.18 -15.22
C ALA A 16 -14.53 32.18 -14.97
N LYS A 17 -13.83 33.25 -15.36
CA LYS A 17 -12.39 33.38 -15.09
C LYS A 17 -12.07 33.44 -13.60
N GLU A 18 -12.84 34.18 -12.81
CA GLU A 18 -12.72 34.22 -11.34
C GLU A 18 -12.94 32.83 -10.72
N ALA A 19 -13.90 32.06 -11.25
CA ALA A 19 -14.15 30.68 -10.82
C ALA A 19 -12.97 29.76 -11.16
N GLU A 20 -12.37 29.92 -12.33
CA GLU A 20 -11.17 29.17 -12.72
C GLU A 20 -9.99 29.46 -11.79
N GLU A 21 -9.69 30.74 -11.55
CA GLU A 21 -8.62 31.16 -10.65
C GLU A 21 -8.85 30.67 -9.22
N SER A 22 -10.10 30.70 -8.76
CA SER A 22 -10.48 30.17 -7.44
C SER A 22 -10.29 28.65 -7.37
N PHE A 23 -10.69 27.91 -8.40
CA PHE A 23 -10.48 26.47 -8.46
C PHE A 23 -8.99 26.12 -8.46
N ASP A 24 -8.19 26.82 -9.25
CA ASP A 24 -6.76 26.57 -9.34
C ASP A 24 -6.06 26.93 -8.01
N ALA A 25 -6.48 28.01 -7.32
CA ALA A 25 -5.99 28.34 -5.98
C ALA A 25 -6.31 27.26 -4.92
N LEU A 26 -7.52 26.70 -4.95
CA LEU A 26 -7.94 25.62 -4.05
C LEU A 26 -7.14 24.31 -4.24
N ASN A 27 -6.59 24.10 -5.44
CA ASN A 27 -5.87 22.87 -5.80
C ASN A 27 -4.35 23.07 -5.89
N THR A 28 -3.84 24.28 -5.70
CA THR A 28 -2.40 24.58 -5.73
C THR A 28 -1.83 24.53 -4.33
N LEU A 29 -0.73 23.80 -4.16
CA LEU A 29 -0.03 23.73 -2.88
C LEU A 29 0.63 25.08 -2.54
N THR A 30 0.55 25.45 -1.27
CA THR A 30 1.34 26.54 -0.71
C THR A 30 2.81 26.13 -0.57
N LYS A 31 3.69 27.12 -0.40
CA LYS A 31 5.11 26.86 -0.14
C LYS A 31 5.32 26.07 1.16
N GLU A 32 4.50 26.31 2.18
CA GLU A 32 4.60 25.58 3.45
C GLU A 32 4.15 24.12 3.30
N GLU A 33 3.06 23.85 2.57
CA GLU A 33 2.63 22.48 2.26
C GLU A 33 3.71 21.68 1.51
N ILE A 34 4.41 22.31 0.56
CA ILE A 34 5.54 21.67 -0.15
C ILE A 34 6.69 21.39 0.82
N LYS A 35 7.09 22.35 1.66
CA LYS A 35 8.17 22.17 2.65
C LYS A 35 7.84 21.03 3.62
N TRP A 36 6.62 20.99 4.15
CA TRP A 36 6.17 19.90 5.03
C TRP A 36 6.23 18.54 4.36
N SER A 37 5.80 18.46 3.10
CA SER A 37 5.83 17.22 2.32
C SER A 37 7.26 16.71 2.11
N ILE A 38 8.17 17.60 1.69
CA ILE A 38 9.58 17.25 1.49
C ILE A 38 10.22 16.84 2.81
N GLY A 39 10.02 17.64 3.88
CA GLY A 39 10.57 17.37 5.21
C GLY A 39 10.10 16.02 5.76
N ALA A 40 8.81 15.69 5.64
CA ALA A 40 8.27 14.40 6.06
C ALA A 40 8.86 13.22 5.29
N GLY A 41 9.09 13.38 3.99
CA GLY A 41 9.78 12.39 3.16
C GLY A 41 11.22 12.16 3.62
N LEU A 42 11.97 13.24 3.87
CA LEU A 42 13.35 13.16 4.38
C LEU A 42 13.42 12.53 5.78
N ILE A 43 12.49 12.86 6.68
CA ILE A 43 12.44 12.27 8.02
C ILE A 43 12.15 10.77 7.94
N GLY A 44 11.15 10.36 7.16
CA GLY A 44 10.85 8.94 6.94
C GLY A 44 12.03 8.18 6.34
N ALA A 45 12.67 8.76 5.32
CA ALA A 45 13.84 8.14 4.69
C ALA A 45 15.07 8.05 5.63
N THR A 46 15.30 9.08 6.45
CA THR A 46 16.36 9.05 7.47
C THR A 46 16.08 7.95 8.49
N ALA A 47 14.82 7.80 8.89
CA ALA A 47 14.42 6.75 9.80
C ALA A 47 14.59 5.33 9.20
N ASP A 48 14.30 5.14 7.91
CA ASP A 48 14.58 3.90 7.18
C ASP A 48 16.07 3.53 7.21
N ILE A 49 16.95 4.52 7.02
CA ILE A 49 18.40 4.30 7.02
C ILE A 49 18.92 4.01 8.43
N LEU A 50 18.52 4.80 9.43
CA LEU A 50 19.12 4.76 10.76
C LEU A 50 18.53 3.67 11.67
N PHE A 51 17.22 3.40 11.58
CA PHE A 51 16.53 2.57 12.57
C PHE A 51 16.01 1.24 12.03
N LEU A 52 15.68 1.14 10.75
CA LEU A 52 15.11 -0.09 10.21
C LEU A 52 16.18 -1.16 9.94
N GLY A 53 17.28 -0.78 9.30
CA GLY A 53 18.38 -1.70 8.96
C GLY A 53 18.03 -2.69 7.84
N ILE A 54 18.99 -3.59 7.56
CA ILE A 54 18.85 -4.67 6.56
C ILE A 54 18.91 -6.00 7.32
N PRO A 55 17.98 -6.95 7.09
CA PRO A 55 18.00 -8.26 7.74
C PRO A 55 19.28 -9.04 7.47
N LYS A 56 19.84 -9.65 8.52
CA LYS A 56 21.04 -10.47 8.48
C LYS A 56 20.87 -11.69 9.37
N LYS A 57 21.16 -12.87 8.81
CA LYS A 57 21.21 -14.11 9.60
C LYS A 57 22.48 -14.12 10.47
N THR A 58 22.29 -14.31 11.77
CA THR A 58 23.34 -14.46 12.79
C THR A 58 23.24 -15.85 13.43
N SER A 59 24.19 -16.19 14.31
CA SER A 59 24.12 -17.40 15.13
C SER A 59 22.92 -17.42 16.09
N HIS A 60 22.32 -16.25 16.36
CA HIS A 60 21.19 -16.09 17.28
C HIS A 60 19.84 -15.94 16.57
N GLY A 61 19.81 -16.00 15.24
CA GLY A 61 18.58 -15.88 14.44
C GLY A 61 18.69 -14.79 13.38
N LEU A 62 17.56 -14.22 12.99
CA LEU A 62 17.51 -13.11 12.04
C LEU A 62 17.51 -11.79 12.81
N GLU A 63 18.53 -10.96 12.58
CA GLU A 63 18.67 -9.64 13.21
C GLU A 63 18.63 -8.53 12.15
N GLU A 64 18.12 -7.37 12.55
CA GLU A 64 18.03 -6.17 11.71
C GLU A 64 18.28 -4.91 12.55
N GLY A 65 17.84 -3.72 12.09
CA GLY A 65 17.95 -2.50 12.87
C GLY A 65 17.01 -2.46 14.08
N THR A 66 17.15 -1.44 14.92
CA THR A 66 16.37 -1.26 16.16
C THR A 66 14.86 -1.44 15.97
N TRP A 67 14.29 -0.86 14.91
CA TRP A 67 12.84 -0.94 14.67
C TRP A 67 12.40 -2.28 14.12
N GLY A 68 13.17 -2.87 13.21
CA GLY A 68 12.81 -4.20 12.72
C GLY A 68 12.92 -5.25 13.84
N ASN A 69 14.00 -5.21 14.64
CA ASN A 69 14.14 -6.05 15.83
C ASN A 69 13.00 -5.82 16.83
N PHE A 70 12.54 -4.58 16.99
CA PHE A 70 11.37 -4.29 17.83
C PHE A 70 10.12 -4.98 17.30
N VAL A 71 9.79 -4.83 16.01
CA VAL A 71 8.62 -5.46 15.39
C VAL A 71 8.71 -6.98 15.48
N ARG A 72 9.86 -7.57 15.13
CA ARG A 72 10.10 -9.01 15.24
C ARG A 72 9.88 -9.53 16.65
N LYS A 73 10.42 -8.86 17.67
CA LYS A 73 10.18 -9.19 19.08
C LYS A 73 8.70 -9.10 19.46
N GLN A 74 7.95 -8.13 18.94
CA GLN A 74 6.49 -8.07 19.19
C GLN A 74 5.76 -9.26 18.57
N VAL A 75 6.14 -9.67 17.36
CA VAL A 75 5.55 -10.84 16.69
C VAL A 75 5.91 -12.13 17.44
N GLU A 76 7.16 -12.31 17.83
CA GLU A 76 7.63 -13.47 18.61
C GLU A 76 6.96 -13.55 19.99
N LYS A 77 6.74 -12.41 20.65
CA LYS A 77 5.99 -12.33 21.90
C LYS A 77 4.52 -12.73 21.71
N GLN A 78 3.91 -12.31 20.60
CA GLN A 78 2.52 -12.63 20.29
C GLN A 78 2.34 -14.09 19.82
N PHE A 79 3.37 -14.68 19.22
CA PHE A 79 3.38 -16.04 18.70
C PHE A 79 4.62 -16.81 19.20
N PRO A 80 4.64 -17.22 20.49
CA PRO A 80 5.76 -17.92 21.08
C PRO A 80 6.12 -19.20 20.32
N GLU A 81 7.41 -19.46 20.15
CA GLU A 81 7.90 -20.60 19.35
C GLU A 81 7.36 -21.94 19.84
N ALA A 82 7.28 -22.15 21.16
CA ALA A 82 6.77 -23.39 21.75
C ALA A 82 5.30 -23.65 21.35
N ASP A 83 4.47 -22.60 21.38
CA ASP A 83 3.06 -22.69 21.00
C ASP A 83 2.91 -22.89 19.50
N MET A 84 3.73 -22.23 18.68
CA MET A 84 3.68 -22.38 17.23
C MET A 84 4.15 -23.77 16.80
N LYS A 85 5.17 -24.34 17.44
CA LYS A 85 5.58 -25.74 17.24
C LYS A 85 4.46 -26.72 17.62
N LYS A 86 3.79 -26.50 18.76
CA LYS A 86 2.64 -27.32 19.17
C LYS A 86 1.51 -27.23 18.15
N LEU A 87 1.21 -26.03 17.66
CA LEU A 87 0.17 -25.79 16.66
C LEU A 87 0.51 -26.45 15.32
N ALA A 88 1.75 -26.27 14.83
CA ALA A 88 2.27 -26.86 13.60
C ALA A 88 2.16 -28.38 13.57
N ASN A 89 2.26 -29.03 14.74
CA ASN A 89 2.16 -30.49 14.89
C ASN A 89 0.71 -30.99 15.04
N SER A 90 -0.27 -30.11 15.15
CA SER A 90 -1.68 -30.51 15.19
C SER A 90 -2.19 -30.97 13.81
N ASN A 91 -3.07 -31.97 13.79
CA ASN A 91 -3.69 -32.45 12.55
C ASN A 91 -4.47 -31.35 11.81
N PHE A 92 -5.06 -30.41 12.55
CA PHE A 92 -5.83 -29.31 11.97
C PHE A 92 -4.94 -28.32 11.19
N CYS A 93 -3.70 -28.13 11.61
CA CYS A 93 -2.73 -27.25 10.95
C CYS A 93 -2.17 -27.84 9.64
N LYS A 94 -2.28 -29.16 9.43
CA LYS A 94 -1.77 -29.81 8.21
C LYS A 94 -2.67 -29.48 7.01
N VAL A 95 -2.06 -28.88 5.98
CA VAL A 95 -2.69 -28.49 4.71
C VAL A 95 -2.08 -29.27 3.54
N PRO A 96 -2.81 -29.43 2.41
CA PRO A 96 -2.34 -30.23 1.28
C PRO A 96 -1.25 -29.55 0.44
N TYR A 97 -1.05 -28.23 0.57
CA TYR A 97 -0.06 -27.48 -0.19
C TYR A 97 1.31 -27.34 0.49
N ASP A 98 1.48 -27.94 1.67
CA ASP A 98 2.67 -27.83 2.53
C ASP A 98 3.65 -29.00 2.29
N ALA A 99 3.94 -29.32 1.03
CA ALA A 99 4.98 -30.29 0.70
C ALA A 99 6.34 -29.59 0.77
N GLN A 100 7.29 -30.17 1.49
CA GLN A 100 8.60 -29.54 1.74
C GLN A 100 9.62 -29.82 0.62
N ASP A 101 9.40 -30.85 -0.19
CA ASP A 101 10.27 -31.24 -1.30
C ASP A 101 9.52 -32.15 -2.30
N ASN A 102 10.24 -32.60 -3.33
CA ASN A 102 9.71 -33.38 -4.43
C ASN A 102 9.53 -34.88 -4.15
N ARG A 103 9.82 -35.40 -2.94
CA ARG A 103 9.73 -36.85 -2.66
C ARG A 103 8.33 -37.42 -2.86
N HIS A 104 7.31 -36.59 -2.66
CA HIS A 104 5.90 -36.96 -2.81
C HIS A 104 5.18 -36.19 -3.91
N THR A 105 5.88 -35.41 -4.73
CA THR A 105 5.25 -34.73 -5.88
C THR A 105 5.12 -35.69 -7.06
N VAL A 106 4.02 -35.59 -7.81
CA VAL A 106 3.85 -36.31 -9.08
C VAL A 106 4.60 -35.58 -10.20
N ILE A 107 4.52 -34.25 -10.20
CA ILE A 107 5.21 -33.36 -11.13
C ILE A 107 6.31 -32.64 -10.35
N PRO A 108 7.60 -32.81 -10.69
CA PRO A 108 8.68 -32.11 -10.00
C PRO A 108 8.55 -30.59 -10.09
N VAL A 109 8.63 -29.92 -8.94
CA VAL A 109 8.60 -28.47 -8.75
C VAL A 109 10.03 -27.98 -8.52
N GLN A 110 10.55 -27.15 -9.43
CA GLN A 110 11.87 -26.55 -9.30
C GLN A 110 11.94 -25.61 -8.08
N GLY A 111 13.00 -25.69 -7.29
CA GLY A 111 13.17 -24.86 -6.10
C GLY A 111 12.38 -25.33 -4.87
N LEU A 112 11.53 -26.35 -4.97
CA LEU A 112 10.81 -26.92 -3.82
C LEU A 112 11.79 -27.57 -2.84
N SER A 113 12.00 -26.93 -1.70
CA SER A 113 12.92 -27.35 -0.65
C SER A 113 12.44 -26.87 0.72
N SER A 114 13.01 -27.40 1.81
CA SER A 114 12.71 -26.94 3.17
C SER A 114 12.90 -25.42 3.36
N TYR A 115 13.79 -24.80 2.58
CA TYR A 115 14.04 -23.36 2.61
C TYR A 115 13.07 -22.54 1.75
N LEU A 116 12.61 -23.07 0.62
CA LEU A 116 11.86 -22.29 -0.38
C LEU A 116 10.40 -22.73 -0.56
N HIS A 117 9.95 -23.84 0.03
CA HIS A 117 8.58 -24.36 -0.19
C HIS A 117 7.50 -23.30 0.07
N ARG A 118 7.68 -22.46 1.11
CA ARG A 118 6.75 -21.35 1.41
C ARG A 118 6.78 -20.23 0.38
N GLN A 119 7.91 -20.00 -0.27
CA GLN A 119 8.01 -18.97 -1.31
C GLN A 119 7.49 -19.48 -2.66
N VAL A 120 7.65 -20.77 -2.99
CA VAL A 120 7.18 -21.34 -4.26
C VAL A 120 5.73 -21.83 -4.22
N SER A 121 5.20 -22.19 -3.04
CA SER A 121 3.80 -22.61 -2.86
C SER A 121 2.93 -21.41 -2.53
N ILE A 122 1.98 -21.09 -3.44
CA ILE A 122 1.13 -19.89 -3.37
C ILE A 122 0.30 -19.87 -2.07
N GLY A 123 0.02 -21.05 -1.50
CA GLY A 123 -0.73 -21.19 -0.25
C GLY A 123 -0.10 -20.48 0.95
N HIS A 124 1.22 -20.27 0.97
CA HIS A 124 1.89 -19.55 2.08
C HIS A 124 2.03 -18.05 1.85
N ASP A 125 1.63 -17.51 0.68
CA ASP A 125 1.61 -16.07 0.48
C ASP A 125 0.57 -15.40 1.40
N PRO A 126 0.91 -14.36 2.18
CA PRO A 126 -0.02 -13.75 3.14
C PRO A 126 -1.33 -13.23 2.54
N VAL A 127 -1.33 -12.84 1.27
CA VAL A 127 -2.54 -12.32 0.59
C VAL A 127 -3.11 -13.35 -0.38
N LEU A 128 -2.29 -13.89 -1.28
CA LEU A 128 -2.75 -14.86 -2.27
C LEU A 128 -3.16 -16.19 -1.62
N GLY A 129 -2.53 -16.58 -0.51
CA GLY A 129 -2.86 -17.79 0.25
C GLY A 129 -4.29 -17.80 0.80
N MET A 130 -4.87 -16.63 1.09
CA MET A 130 -6.27 -16.53 1.51
C MET A 130 -7.26 -16.95 0.42
N PHE A 131 -6.85 -16.89 -0.86
CA PHE A 131 -7.65 -17.38 -1.97
C PHE A 131 -7.15 -18.74 -2.47
N PHE A 132 -5.89 -18.82 -2.89
CA PHE A 132 -5.30 -20.02 -3.48
C PHE A 132 -5.07 -21.12 -2.45
N GLY A 133 -4.60 -20.79 -1.24
CA GLY A 133 -4.43 -21.75 -0.15
C GLY A 133 -5.77 -22.35 0.30
N VAL A 134 -6.82 -21.52 0.47
CA VAL A 134 -8.18 -22.00 0.76
C VAL A 134 -8.71 -22.92 -0.35
N ARG A 135 -8.54 -22.51 -1.62
CA ARG A 135 -8.92 -23.33 -2.79
C ARG A 135 -8.20 -24.68 -2.79
N ASP A 136 -6.91 -24.68 -2.47
CA ASP A 136 -6.05 -25.85 -2.47
C ASP A 136 -6.40 -26.79 -1.31
N ILE A 137 -6.72 -26.25 -0.13
CA ILE A 137 -7.29 -27.01 1.00
C ILE A 137 -8.63 -27.65 0.61
N LEU A 138 -9.50 -26.96 -0.11
CA LEU A 138 -10.78 -27.52 -0.56
C LEU A 138 -10.63 -28.61 -1.62
N LYS A 139 -9.65 -28.47 -2.52
CA LYS A 139 -9.41 -29.40 -3.61
C LYS A 139 -8.44 -30.53 -3.27
N GLY A 140 -7.76 -30.47 -2.12
CA GLY A 140 -6.72 -31.43 -1.74
C GLY A 140 -5.50 -31.35 -2.66
N LYS A 141 -5.14 -30.15 -3.11
CA LYS A 141 -4.06 -29.91 -4.08
C LYS A 141 -3.02 -28.95 -3.51
N MET A 142 -1.91 -28.84 -4.24
CA MET A 142 -0.85 -27.87 -4.05
C MET A 142 -0.66 -27.10 -5.35
N THR A 143 -0.69 -25.77 -5.27
CA THR A 143 -0.40 -24.86 -6.38
C THR A 143 0.88 -24.11 -6.12
N THR A 144 1.81 -24.25 -7.06
CA THR A 144 3.14 -23.64 -6.98
C THR A 144 3.40 -22.76 -8.18
N ILE A 145 4.22 -21.73 -8.00
CA ILE A 145 4.99 -21.08 -9.06
C ILE A 145 6.43 -21.45 -8.77
N ASP A 146 6.96 -22.40 -9.53
CA ASP A 146 8.27 -22.97 -9.29
C ASP A 146 9.40 -21.97 -9.61
N GLY A 147 10.63 -22.30 -9.22
CA GLY A 147 11.78 -21.40 -9.41
C GLY A 147 12.06 -21.03 -10.87
N GLY A 148 11.54 -21.80 -11.84
CA GLY A 148 11.62 -21.52 -13.28
C GLY A 148 10.36 -20.83 -13.84
N GLY A 149 9.44 -20.37 -12.98
CA GLY A 149 8.23 -19.65 -13.38
C GLY A 149 7.08 -20.54 -13.86
N ARG A 150 7.18 -21.86 -13.73
CA ARG A 150 6.10 -22.77 -14.13
C ARG A 150 5.05 -22.86 -13.04
N ILE A 151 3.78 -22.74 -13.45
CA ILE A 151 2.64 -22.91 -12.56
C ILE A 151 2.22 -24.38 -12.56
N VAL A 152 2.31 -25.04 -11.41
CA VAL A 152 1.94 -26.45 -11.25
C VAL A 152 0.87 -26.60 -10.18
N CYS A 153 -0.24 -27.25 -10.53
CA CYS A 153 -1.32 -27.61 -9.61
C CYS A 153 -1.52 -29.11 -9.59
N GLN A 154 -1.17 -29.77 -8.49
CA GLN A 154 -1.16 -31.24 -8.37
C GLN A 154 -1.68 -31.71 -7.02
N ALA A 155 -2.18 -32.94 -6.93
CA ALA A 155 -2.39 -33.61 -5.66
C ALA A 155 -1.05 -34.16 -5.14
N ILE A 156 -0.87 -34.19 -3.82
CA ILE A 156 0.32 -34.76 -3.17
C ILE A 156 -0.06 -36.11 -2.56
N PRO A 157 0.41 -37.24 -3.12
CA PRO A 157 0.28 -38.56 -2.51
C PRO A 157 0.58 -38.56 -1.00
N GLY A 158 -0.34 -39.11 -0.21
CA GLY A 158 -0.25 -39.18 1.25
C GLY A 158 -0.86 -37.97 1.98
N TYR A 159 -1.32 -36.93 1.27
CA TYR A 159 -1.91 -35.72 1.86
C TYR A 159 -3.45 -35.71 1.74
N GLU A 160 -4.07 -36.83 1.36
CA GLU A 160 -5.51 -36.93 1.07
C GLU A 160 -6.37 -36.52 2.27
N LYS A 161 -5.90 -36.84 3.50
CA LYS A 161 -6.58 -36.51 4.76
C LYS A 161 -6.42 -35.04 5.20
N ARG A 162 -5.59 -34.25 4.52
CA ARG A 162 -5.32 -32.83 4.87
C ARG A 162 -6.35 -31.86 4.27
N ARG A 163 -7.20 -32.34 3.36
CA ARG A 163 -8.30 -31.58 2.74
C ARG A 163 -9.26 -31.02 3.80
N GLY A 164 -9.80 -29.82 3.59
CA GLY A 164 -10.89 -29.25 4.40
C GLY A 164 -12.25 -29.74 3.92
N LYS A 165 -13.20 -29.97 4.84
CA LYS A 165 -14.53 -30.51 4.48
C LYS A 165 -15.44 -29.49 3.82
N ASN A 166 -15.31 -28.21 4.19
CA ASN A 166 -16.09 -27.10 3.68
C ASN A 166 -15.29 -25.80 3.69
N LEU A 167 -15.88 -24.72 3.17
CA LEU A 167 -15.22 -23.42 3.05
C LEU A 167 -14.77 -22.85 4.40
N PHE A 168 -15.61 -22.93 5.45
CA PHE A 168 -15.27 -22.41 6.78
C PHE A 168 -14.08 -23.15 7.38
N GLU A 169 -14.06 -24.49 7.28
CA GLU A 169 -12.93 -25.29 7.73
C GLU A 169 -11.67 -24.95 6.92
N ALA A 170 -11.78 -24.78 5.60
CA ALA A 170 -10.65 -24.43 4.76
C ALA A 170 -10.05 -23.05 5.11
N ILE A 171 -10.90 -22.04 5.36
CA ILE A 171 -10.47 -20.72 5.83
C ILE A 171 -9.79 -20.85 7.21
N ALA A 172 -10.38 -21.58 8.14
CA ALA A 172 -9.81 -21.78 9.46
C ALA A 172 -8.45 -22.51 9.42
N LYS A 173 -8.33 -23.57 8.61
CA LYS A 173 -7.06 -24.28 8.38
C LYS A 173 -6.01 -23.35 7.76
N GLN A 174 -6.39 -22.53 6.77
CA GLN A 174 -5.48 -21.55 6.15
C GLN A 174 -4.93 -20.57 7.19
N ILE A 175 -5.79 -19.98 8.02
CA ILE A 175 -5.38 -19.03 9.06
C ILE A 175 -4.47 -19.72 10.09
N VAL A 176 -4.84 -20.92 10.56
CA VAL A 176 -4.06 -21.67 11.55
C VAL A 176 -2.69 -22.08 11.01
N HIS A 177 -2.62 -22.50 9.75
CA HIS A 177 -1.38 -22.89 9.09
C HIS A 177 -0.43 -21.69 8.91
N MET A 178 -0.93 -20.57 8.37
CA MET A 178 -0.12 -19.34 8.25
C MET A 178 0.33 -18.83 9.63
N LYS A 179 -0.54 -18.91 10.65
CA LYS A 179 -0.18 -18.54 12.02
C LYS A 179 1.00 -19.36 12.54
N SER A 180 0.99 -20.68 12.36
CA SER A 180 2.11 -21.53 12.81
C SER A 180 3.42 -21.29 12.05
N ASP A 181 3.34 -20.76 10.83
CA ASP A 181 4.50 -20.45 10.01
C ASP A 181 5.11 -19.08 10.31
N ALA A 182 4.38 -18.19 10.98
CA ALA A 182 4.73 -16.78 11.17
C ALA A 182 6.10 -16.55 11.83
N THR A 183 6.46 -17.37 12.83
CA THR A 183 7.72 -17.26 13.61
C THR A 183 8.67 -18.43 13.39
N THR A 184 8.51 -19.16 12.28
CA THR A 184 9.49 -20.21 11.91
C THR A 184 10.79 -19.60 11.40
N ALA A 185 11.88 -20.37 11.40
CA ALA A 185 13.20 -19.92 10.94
C ALA A 185 13.21 -19.42 9.47
N MET A 186 12.29 -19.94 8.66
CA MET A 186 12.00 -19.47 7.30
C MET A 186 10.53 -19.02 7.29
N GLY A 187 10.25 -17.86 7.87
CA GLY A 187 8.89 -17.34 8.06
C GLY A 187 8.09 -17.19 6.76
N LEU A 188 6.87 -16.66 6.84
CA LEU A 188 6.06 -16.41 5.63
C LEU A 188 6.79 -15.45 4.66
N PRO A 189 6.64 -15.62 3.34
CA PRO A 189 7.17 -14.66 2.38
C PRO A 189 6.48 -13.30 2.51
N ALA A 190 7.10 -12.24 2.01
CA ALA A 190 6.43 -10.96 1.88
C ALA A 190 5.18 -11.10 0.95
N PRO A 191 4.13 -10.28 1.14
CA PRO A 191 2.94 -10.35 0.31
C PRO A 191 3.25 -10.23 -1.19
N PHE A 192 2.64 -11.11 -1.99
CA PHE A 192 2.82 -11.23 -3.44
C PHE A 192 4.23 -11.65 -3.90
N MET A 193 5.14 -11.99 -2.99
CA MET A 193 6.53 -12.32 -3.32
C MET A 193 6.64 -13.57 -4.20
N VAL A 194 5.70 -14.52 -4.08
CA VAL A 194 5.62 -15.71 -4.95
C VAL A 194 5.45 -15.36 -6.44
N LEU A 195 4.82 -14.24 -6.77
CA LEU A 195 4.58 -13.84 -8.17
C LEU A 195 5.88 -13.50 -8.89
N PHE A 196 6.92 -13.08 -8.17
CA PHE A 196 8.23 -12.78 -8.76
C PHE A 196 8.91 -14.02 -9.36
N ASN A 197 8.49 -15.23 -9.00
CA ASN A 197 8.96 -16.44 -9.69
C ASN A 197 8.57 -16.46 -11.18
N LEU A 198 7.58 -15.67 -11.61
CA LEU A 198 7.24 -15.51 -13.03
C LEU A 198 8.25 -14.62 -13.78
N PHE A 199 9.10 -13.86 -13.09
CA PHE A 199 10.00 -12.86 -13.69
C PHE A 199 11.38 -13.47 -13.97
N GLN A 200 11.39 -14.40 -14.93
CA GLN A 200 12.57 -15.12 -15.42
C GLN A 200 13.43 -14.28 -16.39
N PHE A 201 13.51 -12.97 -16.14
CA PHE A 201 14.24 -12.01 -16.96
C PHE A 201 15.04 -11.05 -16.07
N GLY A 202 15.95 -10.30 -16.69
CA GLY A 202 16.92 -9.44 -15.99
C GLY A 202 18.30 -10.09 -15.91
N SER A 203 19.34 -9.25 -15.85
CA SER A 203 20.73 -9.63 -15.63
C SER A 203 21.24 -8.75 -14.50
N ILE A 204 21.13 -9.23 -13.25
CA ILE A 204 21.40 -8.42 -12.06
C ILE A 204 22.61 -8.98 -11.30
N GLY A 205 23.61 -8.11 -11.11
CA GLY A 205 24.86 -8.44 -10.41
C GLY A 205 25.80 -9.31 -11.22
N ASP A 206 26.92 -9.68 -10.63
CA ASP A 206 28.02 -10.39 -11.33
C ASP A 206 27.67 -11.83 -11.73
N ALA A 207 26.58 -12.37 -11.18
CA ALA A 207 26.11 -13.72 -11.45
C ALA A 207 24.97 -13.76 -12.50
N ASP A 208 24.67 -12.64 -13.17
CA ASP A 208 23.62 -12.51 -14.19
C ASP A 208 22.26 -13.12 -13.77
N LYS A 209 21.89 -12.89 -12.52
CA LYS A 209 20.66 -13.44 -11.94
C LYS A 209 19.43 -12.76 -12.51
N THR A 210 18.41 -13.57 -12.74
CA THR A 210 17.05 -13.11 -13.02
C THR A 210 16.43 -12.43 -11.79
N ILE A 211 15.36 -11.65 -12.00
CA ILE A 211 14.60 -11.07 -10.89
C ILE A 211 14.07 -12.15 -9.95
N ALA A 212 13.59 -13.28 -10.49
CA ALA A 212 13.10 -14.41 -9.70
C ALA A 212 14.17 -14.95 -8.72
N GLU A 213 15.41 -15.12 -9.20
CA GLU A 213 16.52 -15.61 -8.38
C GLU A 213 16.92 -14.60 -7.30
N ILE A 214 16.99 -13.31 -7.65
CA ILE A 214 17.28 -12.25 -6.66
C ILE A 214 16.22 -12.24 -5.54
N VAL A 215 14.93 -12.35 -5.89
CA VAL A 215 13.86 -12.34 -4.89
C VAL A 215 13.86 -13.62 -4.04
N GLN A 216 14.12 -14.78 -4.63
CA GLN A 216 14.29 -16.03 -3.86
C GLN A 216 15.45 -15.91 -2.86
N GLU A 217 16.57 -15.30 -3.26
CA GLU A 217 17.69 -15.04 -2.35
C GLU A 217 17.34 -14.03 -1.26
N MET A 218 16.58 -12.98 -1.59
CA MET A 218 16.10 -12.04 -0.59
C MET A 218 15.27 -12.74 0.48
N TYR A 219 14.34 -13.61 0.07
CA TYR A 219 13.55 -14.42 1.01
C TYR A 219 14.44 -15.31 1.88
N VAL A 220 15.39 -16.02 1.28
CA VAL A 220 16.36 -16.86 2.00
C VAL A 220 17.23 -16.04 2.95
N ARG A 221 17.52 -14.77 2.67
CA ARG A 221 18.30 -13.88 3.53
C ARG A 221 17.48 -13.19 4.63
N GLY A 222 16.16 -13.38 4.65
CA GLY A 222 15.28 -12.86 5.70
C GLY A 222 14.42 -11.66 5.30
N TYR A 223 14.21 -11.44 3.99
CA TYR A 223 13.18 -10.53 3.49
C TYR A 223 11.80 -11.21 3.60
N ASP A 224 11.39 -11.47 4.84
CA ASP A 224 10.18 -12.21 5.21
C ASP A 224 8.99 -11.25 5.48
N PHE A 225 7.83 -11.82 5.81
CA PHE A 225 6.63 -11.08 6.16
C PHE A 225 6.82 -10.15 7.37
N ILE A 226 7.65 -10.53 8.34
CA ILE A 226 7.91 -9.69 9.53
C ILE A 226 8.75 -8.48 9.14
N HIS A 227 9.76 -8.67 8.29
CA HIS A 227 10.51 -7.56 7.73
C HIS A 227 9.60 -6.66 6.88
N PHE A 228 8.71 -7.22 6.06
CA PHE A 228 7.69 -6.47 5.34
C PHE A 228 6.83 -5.60 6.27
N CYS A 229 6.40 -6.12 7.44
CA CYS A 229 5.71 -5.32 8.44
C CYS A 229 6.57 -4.16 8.94
N SER A 230 7.85 -4.42 9.20
CA SER A 230 8.83 -3.42 9.67
C SER A 230 9.08 -2.31 8.65
N LEU A 231 9.12 -2.62 7.35
CA LEU A 231 9.24 -1.64 6.25
C LEU A 231 8.11 -0.59 6.24
N SER A 232 6.98 -0.87 6.91
CA SER A 232 5.87 0.09 7.06
C SER A 232 6.19 1.24 8.01
N MET A 233 7.16 1.09 8.92
CA MET A 233 7.45 2.09 9.95
C MET A 233 7.88 3.46 9.36
N PRO A 234 8.86 3.52 8.43
CA PRO A 234 9.19 4.76 7.72
C PRO A 234 8.00 5.38 6.96
N VAL A 235 7.21 4.54 6.28
CA VAL A 235 6.05 4.97 5.49
C VAL A 235 5.00 5.63 6.40
N MET A 236 4.72 5.00 7.54
CA MET A 236 3.77 5.51 8.54
C MET A 236 4.21 6.87 9.08
N ILE A 237 5.50 7.08 9.34
CA ILE A 237 6.01 8.37 9.82
C ILE A 237 5.79 9.47 8.79
N THR A 238 6.12 9.20 7.52
CA THR A 238 5.86 10.15 6.42
C THR A 238 4.37 10.48 6.31
N GLU A 239 3.50 9.47 6.34
CA GLU A 239 2.04 9.63 6.30
C GLU A 239 1.51 10.47 7.47
N VAL A 240 1.93 10.16 8.70
CA VAL A 240 1.46 10.86 9.91
C VAL A 240 1.88 12.33 9.90
N ILE A 241 3.14 12.64 9.59
CA ILE A 241 3.62 14.02 9.55
C ILE A 241 2.84 14.82 8.50
N ILE A 242 2.69 14.29 7.29
CA ILE A 242 1.98 14.98 6.20
C ILE A 242 0.51 15.22 6.58
N ARG A 243 -0.17 14.20 7.11
CA ARG A 243 -1.58 14.31 7.51
C ARG A 243 -1.79 15.32 8.63
N LEU A 244 -0.90 15.35 9.63
CA LEU A 244 -0.96 16.32 10.72
C LEU A 244 -0.71 17.74 10.21
N THR A 245 0.33 17.94 9.39
CA THR A 245 0.64 19.28 8.83
C THR A 245 -0.47 19.77 7.90
N TYR A 246 -1.06 18.90 7.07
CA TYR A 246 -2.23 19.23 6.26
C TYR A 246 -3.41 19.69 7.12
N ALA A 247 -3.73 18.97 8.20
CA ALA A 247 -4.79 19.36 9.12
C ALA A 247 -4.52 20.74 9.75
N VAL A 248 -3.28 21.01 10.15
CA VAL A 248 -2.86 22.30 10.71
C VAL A 248 -3.01 23.44 9.69
N GLU A 249 -2.56 23.25 8.45
CA GLU A 249 -2.69 24.27 7.40
C GLU A 249 -4.16 24.55 7.07
N ARG A 250 -5.01 23.52 7.00
CA ARG A 250 -6.46 23.69 6.81
C ARG A 250 -7.11 24.53 7.91
N ILE A 251 -6.72 24.33 9.16
CA ILE A 251 -7.22 25.13 10.29
C ILE A 251 -6.74 26.59 10.18
N LYS A 252 -5.48 26.82 9.79
CA LYS A 252 -4.95 28.17 9.56
C LYS A 252 -5.66 28.91 8.42
N GLU A 253 -6.10 28.18 7.40
CA GLU A 253 -6.94 28.71 6.31
C GLU A 253 -8.38 29.06 6.76
N GLY A 254 -8.74 28.79 8.03
CA GLY A 254 -10.05 29.12 8.60
C GLY A 254 -11.08 27.98 8.55
N ASN A 255 -10.68 26.77 8.12
CA ASN A 255 -11.58 25.61 8.15
C ASN A 255 -11.82 25.13 9.59
N SER A 256 -12.98 24.54 9.84
CA SER A 256 -13.25 23.89 11.12
C SER A 256 -12.39 22.63 11.34
N VAL A 257 -12.28 22.17 12.58
CA VAL A 257 -11.53 20.94 12.91
C VAL A 257 -12.12 19.72 12.20
N SER A 258 -13.45 19.62 12.12
CA SER A 258 -14.15 18.53 11.44
C SER A 258 -13.88 18.50 9.93
N GLU A 259 -13.73 19.67 9.30
CA GLU A 259 -13.39 19.80 7.87
C GLU A 259 -11.89 19.61 7.59
N SER A 260 -11.06 19.61 8.64
CA SER A 260 -9.60 19.49 8.56
C SER A 260 -9.10 18.06 8.83
N ILE A 261 -10.02 17.10 9.02
CA ILE A 261 -9.69 15.70 9.23
C ILE A 261 -8.93 15.17 8.00
N PRO A 262 -7.68 14.68 8.16
CA PRO A 262 -6.81 14.34 7.05
C PRO A 262 -7.10 12.93 6.50
N ILE A 263 -8.35 12.67 6.13
CA ILE A 263 -8.80 11.40 5.55
C ILE A 263 -9.12 11.62 4.08
N LEU A 264 -8.61 10.72 3.24
CA LEU A 264 -8.91 10.74 1.80
C LEU A 264 -10.30 10.15 1.58
N LYS A 265 -11.24 10.98 1.13
CA LYS A 265 -12.58 10.52 0.75
C LYS A 265 -12.53 9.81 -0.61
N PRO A 266 -13.30 8.72 -0.79
CA PRO A 266 -13.39 8.05 -2.08
C PRO A 266 -13.89 9.00 -3.17
N GLY A 267 -13.19 9.06 -4.30
CA GLY A 267 -13.58 9.87 -5.46
C GLY A 267 -13.23 11.36 -5.38
N GLU A 268 -12.67 11.84 -4.25
CA GLU A 268 -12.21 13.22 -4.12
C GLU A 268 -10.68 13.31 -4.25
N HIS A 269 -10.22 14.26 -5.07
CA HIS A 269 -8.83 14.70 -5.08
C HIS A 269 -8.68 15.89 -4.14
N SER A 270 -7.60 15.92 -3.39
CA SER A 270 -7.29 17.02 -2.48
C SER A 270 -5.79 17.27 -2.48
N LYS A 271 -5.40 18.47 -2.04
CA LYS A 271 -4.00 18.84 -1.78
C LYS A 271 -3.24 17.78 -0.99
N LEU A 272 -3.91 17.09 -0.07
CA LEU A 272 -3.33 16.00 0.72
C LEU A 272 -2.78 14.86 -0.16
N VAL A 273 -3.44 14.51 -1.26
CA VAL A 273 -2.93 13.47 -2.20
C VAL A 273 -1.60 13.92 -2.81
N THR A 274 -1.53 15.17 -3.28
CA THR A 274 -0.31 15.74 -3.86
C THR A 274 0.80 15.86 -2.81
N MET A 275 0.49 16.28 -1.58
CA MET A 275 1.46 16.33 -0.48
C MET A 275 2.04 14.93 -0.17
N LEU A 276 1.18 13.91 -0.04
CA LEU A 276 1.58 12.53 0.18
C LEU A 276 2.44 12.01 -0.97
N LEU A 277 2.07 12.30 -2.22
CA LEU A 277 2.88 11.96 -3.38
C LEU A 277 4.28 12.57 -3.30
N ILE A 278 4.40 13.87 -3.00
CA ILE A 278 5.70 14.55 -2.87
C ILE A 278 6.55 13.88 -1.78
N GLY A 279 5.99 13.68 -0.58
CA GLY A 279 6.72 13.06 0.53
C GLY A 279 7.19 11.64 0.20
N HIS A 280 6.32 10.81 -0.39
CA HIS A 280 6.72 9.46 -0.77
C HIS A 280 7.67 9.42 -1.97
N THR A 281 7.62 10.41 -2.88
CA THR A 281 8.59 10.55 -3.98
C THR A 281 9.99 10.84 -3.43
N VAL A 282 10.10 11.77 -2.48
CA VAL A 282 11.37 12.08 -1.81
C VAL A 282 11.93 10.84 -1.12
N ALA A 283 11.10 10.13 -0.34
CA ALA A 283 11.55 8.93 0.37
C ALA A 283 11.89 7.76 -0.57
N VAL A 284 11.17 7.58 -1.69
CA VAL A 284 11.54 6.61 -2.74
C VAL A 284 12.88 6.97 -3.38
N ALA A 285 13.13 8.25 -3.69
CA ALA A 285 14.40 8.67 -4.27
C ALA A 285 15.59 8.36 -3.34
N VAL A 286 15.42 8.59 -2.03
CA VAL A 286 16.45 8.22 -1.04
C VAL A 286 16.60 6.70 -0.93
N ASN A 287 15.51 5.92 -0.91
CA ASN A 287 15.60 4.46 -0.87
C ASN A 287 16.25 3.88 -2.14
N ALA A 288 15.95 4.44 -3.33
CA ALA A 288 16.61 4.10 -4.58
C ALA A 288 18.13 4.38 -4.49
N GLY A 289 18.52 5.53 -3.93
CA GLY A 289 19.91 5.85 -3.63
C GLY A 289 20.54 4.83 -2.67
N LYS A 290 19.86 4.47 -1.57
CA LYS A 290 20.29 3.46 -0.61
C LYS A 290 20.58 2.12 -1.31
N VAL A 291 19.67 1.64 -2.16
CA VAL A 291 19.86 0.40 -2.96
C VAL A 291 21.05 0.55 -3.92
N TYR A 292 21.14 1.66 -4.64
CA TYR A 292 22.21 1.91 -5.61
C TYR A 292 23.61 1.95 -4.97
N PHE A 293 23.76 2.62 -3.82
CA PHE A 293 25.05 2.75 -3.15
C PHE A 293 25.44 1.50 -2.37
N THR A 294 24.48 0.78 -1.77
CA THR A 294 24.79 -0.47 -1.04
C THR A 294 25.00 -1.66 -1.96
N ARG A 295 24.47 -1.63 -3.19
CA ARG A 295 24.44 -2.76 -4.12
C ARG A 295 23.79 -4.01 -3.54
N ASP A 296 22.94 -3.83 -2.51
CA ASP A 296 22.22 -4.92 -1.85
C ASP A 296 20.73 -4.80 -2.14
N PRO A 297 20.11 -5.75 -2.88
CA PRO A 297 18.67 -5.75 -3.11
C PRO A 297 17.87 -5.83 -1.81
N MET A 298 18.44 -6.34 -0.72
CA MET A 298 17.80 -6.33 0.60
C MET A 298 17.55 -4.92 1.16
N ALA A 299 18.21 -3.89 0.62
CA ALA A 299 18.02 -2.51 1.06
C ALA A 299 16.71 -1.87 0.57
N ILE A 300 16.00 -2.52 -0.36
CA ILE A 300 14.76 -1.99 -0.94
C ILE A 300 13.64 -1.96 0.10
N ASN A 301 12.96 -0.83 0.23
CA ASN A 301 11.76 -0.72 1.05
C ASN A 301 10.52 -0.82 0.14
N CYS A 302 10.02 -2.04 -0.07
CA CYS A 302 8.88 -2.25 -0.97
C CYS A 302 7.63 -1.47 -0.54
N ASN A 303 7.42 -1.22 0.74
CA ASN A 303 6.25 -0.49 1.23
C ASN A 303 6.32 0.99 0.85
N GLN A 304 7.52 1.56 0.83
CA GLN A 304 7.74 2.92 0.36
C GLN A 304 7.44 3.06 -1.14
N TRP A 305 7.86 2.07 -1.95
CA TRP A 305 7.54 2.01 -3.38
C TRP A 305 6.04 1.81 -3.63
N LEU A 306 5.37 0.96 -2.85
CA LEU A 306 3.92 0.74 -2.92
C LEU A 306 3.14 2.02 -2.55
N ALA A 307 3.56 2.72 -1.50
CA ALA A 307 2.94 3.99 -1.09
C ALA A 307 3.09 5.06 -2.19
N PHE A 308 4.30 5.22 -2.75
CA PHE A 308 4.53 6.11 -3.90
C PHE A 308 3.64 5.73 -5.09
N GLY A 309 3.63 4.45 -5.50
CA GLY A 309 2.81 3.98 -6.62
C GLY A 309 1.32 4.25 -6.41
N ARG A 310 0.81 4.03 -5.20
CA ARG A 310 -0.58 4.33 -4.83
C ARG A 310 -0.92 5.81 -5.07
N TYR A 311 -0.08 6.73 -4.58
CA TYR A 311 -0.34 8.16 -4.71
C TYR A 311 -0.08 8.66 -6.13
N ALA A 312 0.90 8.12 -6.83
CA ALA A 312 1.17 8.42 -8.23
C ALA A 312 -0.03 8.05 -9.12
N CYS A 313 -0.62 6.86 -8.91
CA CYS A 313 -1.83 6.45 -9.63
C CYS A 313 -3.03 7.37 -9.35
N LYS A 314 -3.20 7.82 -8.10
CA LYS A 314 -4.27 8.77 -7.74
C LYS A 314 -4.08 10.13 -8.41
N GLU A 315 -2.86 10.66 -8.38
CA GLU A 315 -2.53 11.94 -9.01
C GLU A 315 -2.66 11.87 -10.53
N LEU A 316 -2.20 10.78 -11.14
CA LEU A 316 -2.29 10.58 -12.58
C LEU A 316 -3.76 10.49 -13.03
N LYS A 317 -4.60 9.75 -12.30
CA LYS A 317 -6.05 9.70 -12.57
C LYS A 317 -6.69 11.09 -12.48
N TRP A 318 -6.31 11.88 -11.47
CA TRP A 318 -6.77 13.26 -11.33
C TRP A 318 -6.39 14.12 -12.53
N LEU A 319 -5.11 14.14 -12.88
CA LEU A 319 -4.61 14.96 -13.98
C LEU A 319 -5.19 14.59 -15.34
N LEU A 320 -5.39 13.29 -15.61
CA LEU A 320 -5.84 12.81 -16.92
C LEU A 320 -7.37 12.88 -17.13
N ASN A 321 -8.17 12.73 -16.08
CA ASN A 321 -9.62 12.55 -16.23
C ASN A 321 -10.46 13.40 -15.28
N ASP A 322 -10.12 13.42 -13.99
CA ASP A 322 -11.04 13.94 -12.97
C ASP A 322 -10.93 15.47 -12.79
N LYS A 323 -9.73 16.07 -13.02
CA LYS A 323 -9.49 17.51 -12.84
C LYS A 323 -10.38 18.38 -13.72
N LYS A 324 -10.49 18.04 -15.01
CA LYS A 324 -11.33 18.81 -15.95
C LYS A 324 -12.79 18.78 -15.52
N LYS A 325 -13.32 17.59 -15.23
CA LYS A 325 -14.71 17.41 -14.78
C LYS A 325 -14.99 18.18 -13.49
N ALA A 326 -14.06 18.12 -12.52
CA ALA A 326 -14.18 18.86 -11.27
C ALA A 326 -14.14 20.38 -11.50
N LYS A 327 -13.29 20.86 -12.40
CA LYS A 327 -13.20 22.28 -12.78
C LYS A 327 -14.50 22.75 -13.44
N ASP A 328 -15.03 22.00 -14.40
CA ASP A 328 -16.28 22.33 -15.10
C ASP A 328 -17.46 22.42 -14.10
N ILE A 329 -17.61 21.42 -13.22
CA ILE A 329 -18.65 21.40 -12.16
C ILE A 329 -18.47 22.57 -11.18
N TYR A 330 -17.22 22.90 -10.83
CA TYR A 330 -16.94 24.02 -9.93
C TYR A 330 -17.34 25.36 -10.56
N ILE A 331 -16.96 25.60 -11.83
CA ILE A 331 -17.31 26.82 -12.56
C ILE A 331 -18.83 26.94 -12.66
N GLU A 332 -19.54 25.88 -13.04
CA GLU A 332 -21.00 25.88 -13.14
C GLU A 332 -21.67 26.27 -11.81
N ASN A 333 -21.27 25.61 -10.72
CA ASN A 333 -21.81 25.92 -9.39
C ASN A 333 -21.47 27.34 -8.91
N TYR A 334 -20.25 27.81 -9.21
CA TYR A 334 -19.83 29.17 -8.88
C TYR A 334 -20.68 30.20 -9.62
N MET A 335 -20.90 29.99 -10.93
CA MET A 335 -21.76 30.83 -11.76
C MET A 335 -23.19 30.86 -11.21
N ILE A 336 -23.79 29.71 -10.91
CA ILE A 336 -25.14 29.62 -10.32
C ILE A 336 -25.23 30.44 -9.03
N ARG A 337 -24.24 30.30 -8.12
CA ARG A 337 -24.23 31.05 -6.86
C ARG A 337 -24.09 32.55 -7.07
N GLN A 338 -23.23 32.98 -7.98
CA GLN A 338 -23.06 34.41 -8.28
C GLN A 338 -24.31 35.01 -8.93
N LEU A 339 -25.03 34.23 -9.75
CA LEU A 339 -26.31 34.64 -10.33
C LEU A 339 -27.46 34.66 -9.30
N ALA A 340 -27.40 33.82 -8.26
CA ALA A 340 -28.41 33.80 -7.19
C ALA A 340 -28.29 34.98 -6.22
N LYS A 341 -27.08 35.52 -5.99
CA LYS A 341 -26.85 36.62 -5.03
C LYS A 341 -27.69 37.88 -5.28
N PRO A 342 -27.76 38.45 -6.50
CA PRO A 342 -28.61 39.60 -6.78
C PRO A 342 -30.10 39.29 -6.54
N TYR A 343 -30.54 38.07 -6.84
CA TYR A 343 -31.92 37.66 -6.63
C TYR A 343 -32.26 37.59 -5.13
N GLU A 344 -31.40 36.99 -4.32
CA GLU A 344 -31.56 36.95 -2.85
C GLU A 344 -31.50 38.34 -2.20
N GLU A 345 -30.67 39.25 -2.72
CA GLU A 345 -30.59 40.63 -2.25
C GLU A 345 -31.87 41.41 -2.56
N VAL A 346 -32.41 41.25 -3.78
CA VAL A 346 -33.71 41.80 -4.15
C VAL A 346 -34.82 41.24 -3.25
N CYS A 347 -34.89 39.92 -3.07
CA CYS A 347 -35.88 39.30 -2.18
C CYS A 347 -35.77 39.79 -0.73
N ARG A 348 -34.55 39.95 -0.19
CA ARG A 348 -34.33 40.53 1.14
C ARG A 348 -34.79 41.97 1.23
N ASN A 349 -34.50 42.79 0.23
CA ASN A 349 -34.90 44.19 0.20
C ASN A 349 -36.42 44.35 0.10
N PHE A 350 -37.11 43.50 -0.67
CA PHE A 350 -38.58 43.45 -0.69
C PHE A 350 -39.18 42.99 0.65
N ALA A 351 -38.62 41.94 1.26
CA ALA A 351 -39.08 41.46 2.58
C ALA A 351 -38.83 42.47 3.72
N CYS A 352 -37.76 43.27 3.63
CA CYS A 352 -37.50 44.37 4.55
C CYS A 352 -38.45 45.56 4.32
N ALA A 353 -38.80 45.85 3.06
CA ALA A 353 -39.76 46.91 2.72
C ALA A 353 -41.17 46.59 3.22
N GLU A 354 -41.63 45.35 3.14
CA GLU A 354 -42.93 44.94 3.70
C GLU A 354 -43.00 45.08 5.23
N LYS A 355 -41.88 44.96 5.95
CA LYS A 355 -41.82 45.16 7.41
C LYS A 355 -41.81 46.62 7.85
N ILE A 356 -41.58 47.58 6.96
CA ILE A 356 -41.53 49.02 7.25
C ILE A 356 -42.89 49.69 7.01
N VAL A 357 -43.83 49.01 6.34
CA VAL A 357 -45.15 49.55 5.93
C VAL A 357 -46.30 49.09 6.87
N ILE A 358 -45.97 48.52 8.04
CA ILE A 358 -46.92 48.22 9.13
C ILE A 358 -46.48 49.03 10.35
#